data_AF-A0AAX3W3T3-F1
#
_entry.id   AF-A0AAX3W3T3-F1
#
_cell.length_a   1.000
_cell.length_b   1.000
_cell.length_c   1.000
_cell.angle_alpha   90.00
_cell.angle_beta   90.00
_cell.angle_gamma   90.00
#
_symmetry.space_group_name_H-M   'P 1'
#
loop_
_entity.id
_entity.type
_entity.pdbx_description
1 polymer ?
#
loop_
_entity_poly.entity_id
_entity_poly.type
_entity_poly.pdbx_seq_one_letter_code
_entity_poly.pdbx_strand_id
1 'polypeptide(L)'
;MNGQTELETLYLNSNLEDRPIYNIFREYSKDKNEQVYILNKPLLERNTEYEYSEGYFVLIPNHKIIFIDKNNNKDREDFEYYVEDILDDLVSIAKQYNFLNRLGRQRIWKNDLIKNYNEEEINETIFEEIITDSEEMKRKVNILISLLIGV
;
A
#
# COMPACT_ATOMS: atom_id res chain seq x y z
N MET A 1 12.66 -5.99 -35.42
CA MET A 1 11.84 -5.16 -34.53
C MET A 1 11.77 -5.88 -33.20
N ASN A 2 12.70 -5.59 -32.29
CA ASN A 2 12.64 -6.14 -30.94
C ASN A 2 11.87 -5.13 -30.11
N GLY A 3 10.64 -5.50 -29.76
CA GLY A 3 9.73 -4.70 -28.96
C GLY A 3 10.40 -4.27 -27.67
N GLN A 4 10.24 -2.99 -27.36
CA GLN A 4 10.64 -2.38 -26.11
C GLN A 4 10.13 -3.22 -24.94
N THR A 5 11.00 -3.45 -23.96
CA THR A 5 10.69 -3.96 -22.64
C THR A 5 9.62 -3.05 -22.01
N GLU A 6 8.35 -3.46 -22.02
CA GLU A 6 7.35 -2.89 -21.10
C GLU A 6 7.88 -3.20 -19.70
N LEU A 7 8.39 -2.19 -18.99
CA LEU A 7 8.56 -2.28 -17.56
C LEU A 7 7.15 -2.48 -17.01
N GLU A 8 6.85 -3.67 -16.48
CA GLU A 8 5.63 -3.86 -15.71
C GLU A 8 5.73 -2.98 -14.45
N THR A 9 5.16 -1.78 -14.55
CA THR A 9 5.09 -0.80 -13.47
C THR A 9 4.07 -1.19 -12.39
N LEU A 10 3.41 -2.35 -12.53
CA LEU A 10 2.50 -2.91 -11.53
C LEU A 10 3.09 -4.22 -11.00
N TYR A 11 3.30 -4.29 -9.69
CA TYR A 11 3.67 -5.51 -8.99
C TYR A 11 2.51 -6.01 -8.12
N LEU A 12 2.25 -7.31 -8.13
CA LEU A 12 1.13 -7.93 -7.44
C LEU A 12 1.59 -9.17 -6.63
N ASN A 13 1.20 -9.24 -5.36
CA ASN A 13 1.36 -10.43 -4.50
C ASN A 13 0.01 -10.96 -3.97
N SER A 14 -1.11 -10.51 -4.55
CA SER A 14 -2.45 -10.91 -4.14
C SER A 14 -3.25 -11.40 -5.35
N ASN A 15 -4.23 -12.28 -5.13
CA ASN A 15 -5.07 -12.80 -6.21
C ASN A 15 -6.16 -11.75 -6.55
N LEU A 16 -5.86 -10.84 -7.47
CA LEU A 16 -6.73 -9.71 -7.84
C LEU A 16 -6.93 -9.55 -9.35
N GLU A 17 -6.22 -10.31 -10.18
CA GLU A 17 -6.21 -10.14 -11.64
C GLU A 17 -7.60 -10.26 -12.27
N ASP A 18 -8.48 -11.07 -11.67
CA ASP A 18 -9.86 -11.26 -12.12
C ASP A 18 -10.84 -10.19 -11.60
N ARG A 19 -10.39 -9.26 -10.75
CA ARG A 19 -11.24 -8.23 -10.14
C ARG A 19 -11.17 -6.90 -10.90
N PRO A 20 -12.28 -6.14 -11.03
CA PRO A 20 -12.30 -4.86 -11.73
C PRO A 20 -11.26 -3.85 -11.24
N ILE A 21 -10.98 -3.85 -9.92
CA ILE A 21 -10.03 -2.94 -9.29
C ILE A 21 -8.59 -3.10 -9.81
N TYR A 22 -8.21 -4.30 -10.26
CA TYR A 22 -6.90 -4.53 -10.87
C TYR A 22 -6.70 -3.65 -12.11
N ASN A 23 -7.74 -3.53 -12.95
CA ASN A 23 -7.66 -2.70 -14.15
C ASN A 23 -7.51 -1.21 -13.81
N ILE A 24 -8.18 -0.72 -12.76
CA ILE A 24 -8.07 0.68 -12.32
C ILE A 24 -6.61 1.03 -12.00
N PHE A 25 -5.93 0.20 -11.18
CA PHE A 25 -4.53 0.44 -10.82
C PHE A 25 -3.57 0.17 -11.97
N ARG A 26 -3.85 -0.82 -12.82
CA ARG A 26 -3.04 -1.14 -14.00
C ARG A 26 -3.06 -0.01 -15.03
N GLU A 27 -4.23 0.53 -15.32
CA GLU A 27 -4.40 1.65 -16.27
C GLU A 27 -3.72 2.90 -15.73
N TYR A 28 -3.93 3.24 -14.45
CA TYR A 28 -3.22 4.35 -13.82
C TYR A 28 -1.70 4.21 -13.91
N SER A 29 -1.18 3.02 -13.57
CA SER A 29 0.26 2.74 -13.59
C SER A 29 0.84 2.92 -14.99
N LYS A 30 0.14 2.45 -16.03
CA LYS A 30 0.55 2.62 -17.43
C LYS A 30 0.47 4.08 -17.88
N ASP A 31 -0.63 4.76 -17.57
CA ASP A 31 -0.90 6.12 -18.05
C ASP A 31 0.02 7.16 -17.40
N LYS A 32 0.33 6.98 -16.10
CA LYS A 32 1.24 7.87 -15.36
C LYS A 32 2.70 7.44 -15.44
N ASN A 33 2.98 6.22 -15.95
CA ASN A 33 4.30 5.61 -15.90
C ASN A 33 4.85 5.59 -14.46
N GLU A 34 3.98 5.24 -13.52
CA GLU A 34 4.28 5.20 -12.08
C GLU A 34 4.23 3.77 -11.56
N GLN A 35 5.18 3.45 -10.68
CA GLN A 35 5.21 2.15 -10.04
C GLN A 35 4.07 2.04 -9.02
N VAL A 36 3.27 0.98 -9.16
CA VAL A 36 2.21 0.58 -8.24
C VAL A 36 2.55 -0.80 -7.68
N TYR A 37 2.41 -0.98 -6.37
CA TYR A 37 2.49 -2.29 -5.72
C TYR A 37 1.16 -2.60 -5.07
N ILE A 38 0.65 -3.82 -5.27
CA ILE A 38 -0.55 -4.32 -4.60
C ILE A 38 -0.17 -5.59 -3.83
N LEU A 39 -0.21 -5.50 -2.50
CA LEU A 39 0.36 -6.48 -1.59
C LEU A 39 -0.66 -6.90 -0.52
N ASN A 40 -0.64 -8.15 -0.10
CA ASN A 40 -1.38 -8.63 1.08
C ASN A 40 -0.47 -8.83 2.31
N LYS A 41 0.84 -8.56 2.17
CA LYS A 41 1.83 -8.57 3.24
C LYS A 41 3.07 -7.76 2.85
N PRO A 42 3.84 -7.26 3.83
CA PRO A 42 5.18 -6.73 3.57
C PRO A 42 6.08 -7.76 2.86
N LEU A 43 6.88 -7.33 1.87
CA LEU A 43 7.81 -8.20 1.17
C LEU A 43 9.11 -8.43 1.96
N LEU A 44 9.46 -7.50 2.85
CA LEU A 44 10.63 -7.62 3.71
C LEU A 44 10.41 -8.67 4.81
N GLU A 45 9.17 -8.82 5.28
CA GLU A 45 8.80 -9.78 6.34
C GLU A 45 8.22 -11.06 5.73
N ARG A 46 9.08 -12.07 5.56
CA ARG A 46 8.72 -13.27 4.77
C ARG A 46 7.99 -14.35 5.57
N ASN A 47 8.05 -14.28 6.90
CA ASN A 47 7.62 -15.37 7.79
C ASN A 47 6.35 -15.05 8.60
N THR A 48 5.80 -13.84 8.48
CA THR A 48 4.54 -13.46 9.15
C THR A 48 3.36 -13.91 8.29
N GLU A 49 2.46 -14.66 8.90
CA GLU A 49 1.13 -14.95 8.36
C GLU A 49 0.14 -13.99 9.02
N TYR A 50 -0.79 -13.44 8.22
CA TYR A 50 -1.86 -12.59 8.71
C TYR A 50 -3.17 -13.35 8.64
N GLU A 51 -3.99 -13.28 9.69
CA GLU A 51 -5.21 -14.09 9.82
C GLU A 51 -6.28 -13.70 8.78
N TYR A 52 -6.35 -12.43 8.41
CA TYR A 52 -7.32 -11.92 7.44
C TYR A 52 -6.84 -12.05 5.98
N SER A 53 -7.43 -12.95 5.20
CA SER A 53 -7.07 -13.18 3.79
C SER A 53 -7.73 -12.24 2.78
N GLU A 54 -8.70 -11.45 3.24
CA GLU A 54 -9.48 -10.54 2.40
C GLU A 54 -8.91 -9.10 2.38
N GLY A 55 -7.81 -8.86 3.10
CA GLY A 55 -7.11 -7.58 3.11
C GLY A 55 -5.98 -7.51 2.06
N TYR A 56 -5.78 -6.32 1.52
CA TYR A 56 -4.57 -5.97 0.77
C TYR A 56 -4.30 -4.47 0.89
N PHE A 57 -3.15 -4.01 0.43
CA PHE A 57 -2.77 -2.60 0.43
C PHE A 57 -2.06 -2.22 -0.86
N VAL A 58 -2.22 -0.95 -1.23
CA VAL A 58 -1.66 -0.38 -2.46
C VAL A 58 -0.62 0.67 -2.10
N LEU A 59 0.53 0.59 -2.75
CA LEU A 59 1.65 1.50 -2.62
C LEU A 59 1.91 2.20 -3.95
N ILE A 60 1.86 3.53 -3.95
CA ILE A 60 2.24 4.37 -5.08
C ILE A 60 3.14 5.48 -4.53
N PRO A 61 4.33 5.73 -5.10
CA PRO A 61 5.20 6.81 -4.63
C PRO A 61 4.45 8.13 -4.52
N ASN A 62 4.72 8.90 -3.46
CA ASN A 62 4.07 10.20 -3.19
C ASN A 62 2.55 10.18 -2.96
N HIS A 63 1.95 9.00 -2.82
CA HIS A 63 0.55 8.83 -2.43
C HIS A 63 0.47 8.19 -1.05
N LYS A 64 -0.61 8.45 -0.32
CA LYS A 64 -0.97 7.78 0.93
C LYS A 64 -1.09 6.28 0.65
N ILE A 65 -0.67 5.46 1.61
CA ILE A 65 -0.86 4.01 1.56
C ILE A 65 -2.33 3.74 1.82
N ILE A 66 -2.95 2.95 0.96
CA ILE A 66 -4.34 2.54 1.16
C ILE A 66 -4.42 1.06 1.47
N PHE A 67 -5.17 0.71 2.52
CA PHE A 67 -5.61 -0.65 2.81
C PHE A 67 -7.02 -0.84 2.29
N ILE A 68 -7.29 -1.98 1.68
CA ILE A 68 -8.54 -2.27 1.01
C ILE A 68 -9.10 -3.60 1.53
N ASP A 69 -10.36 -3.57 1.92
CA ASP A 69 -11.13 -4.73 2.35
C ASP A 69 -11.94 -5.31 1.17
N LYS A 70 -11.57 -6.50 0.71
CA LYS A 70 -12.31 -7.25 -0.32
C LYS A 70 -13.69 -7.70 0.14
N ASN A 71 -13.91 -7.84 1.44
CA ASN A 71 -15.15 -8.36 2.00
C ASN A 71 -16.17 -7.25 2.34
N ASN A 72 -15.84 -5.98 2.04
CA ASN A 72 -16.69 -4.80 2.20
C ASN A 72 -17.34 -4.74 3.60
N ASN A 73 -16.52 -4.72 4.66
CA ASN A 73 -16.89 -4.62 6.06
C ASN A 73 -17.69 -5.79 6.66
N LYS A 74 -17.82 -6.94 5.99
CA LYS A 74 -18.49 -8.11 6.60
C LYS A 74 -17.75 -8.63 7.83
N ASP A 75 -16.42 -8.57 7.82
CA ASP A 75 -15.52 -8.98 8.91
C ASP A 75 -14.62 -7.80 9.31
N ARG A 76 -15.25 -6.65 9.59
CA ARG A 76 -14.56 -5.38 9.82
C ARG A 76 -13.48 -5.44 10.90
N GLU A 77 -13.74 -6.16 12.00
CA GLU A 77 -12.79 -6.27 13.11
C GLU A 77 -11.50 -7.00 12.68
N ASP A 78 -11.63 -8.08 11.90
CA ASP A 78 -10.50 -8.83 11.37
C ASP A 78 -9.68 -8.00 10.38
N PHE A 79 -10.35 -7.18 9.56
CA PHE A 79 -9.67 -6.22 8.70
C PHE A 79 -8.91 -5.14 9.50
N GLU A 80 -9.51 -4.62 10.58
CA GLU A 80 -8.84 -3.66 11.45
C GLU A 80 -7.60 -4.27 12.12
N TYR A 81 -7.68 -5.52 12.60
CA TYR A 81 -6.51 -6.24 13.13
C TYR A 81 -5.42 -6.44 12.08
N TYR A 82 -5.79 -6.85 10.86
CA TYR A 82 -4.85 -6.97 9.75
C TYR A 82 -4.09 -5.67 9.45
N VAL A 83 -4.78 -4.53 9.48
CA VAL A 83 -4.14 -3.23 9.29
C VAL A 83 -3.17 -2.94 10.45
N GLU A 84 -3.60 -3.11 11.71
CA GLU A 84 -2.72 -2.84 12.86
C GLU A 84 -1.48 -3.74 12.86
N ASP A 85 -1.63 -5.03 12.58
CA ASP A 85 -0.51 -5.98 12.56
C ASP A 85 0.56 -5.56 11.54
N ILE A 86 0.15 -5.17 10.33
CA ILE A 86 1.08 -4.66 9.31
C ILE A 86 1.75 -3.36 9.76
N LEU A 87 1.01 -2.46 10.42
CA LEU A 87 1.58 -1.20 10.90
C LEU A 87 2.57 -1.42 12.05
N ASP A 88 2.31 -2.38 12.92
CA ASP A 88 3.19 -2.74 14.04
C ASP A 88 4.48 -3.40 13.53
N ASP A 89 4.38 -4.28 12.55
CA ASP A 89 5.54 -4.84 11.83
C ASP A 89 6.35 -3.72 11.15
N LEU A 90 5.68 -2.77 10.49
CA LEU A 90 6.33 -1.63 9.86
C LEU A 90 7.08 -0.75 10.88
N VAL A 91 6.54 -0.57 12.09
CA VAL A 91 7.24 0.12 13.18
C VAL A 91 8.45 -0.67 13.66
N SER A 92 8.33 -1.99 13.79
CA SER A 92 9.43 -2.87 14.15
C SER A 92 10.58 -2.77 13.13
N ILE A 93 10.24 -2.85 11.84
CA ILE A 93 11.18 -2.69 10.72
C ILE A 93 11.81 -1.28 10.75
N ALA A 94 11.01 -0.23 10.89
CA ALA A 94 11.52 1.15 10.96
C ALA A 94 12.48 1.36 12.13
N LYS A 95 12.26 0.67 13.27
CA LYS A 95 13.16 0.68 14.42
C LYS A 95 14.47 -0.03 14.09
N GLN A 96 14.41 -1.22 13.49
CA GLN A 96 15.58 -1.99 13.08
C GLN A 96 16.51 -1.20 12.14
N TYR A 97 15.95 -0.44 11.20
CA TYR A 97 16.70 0.35 10.23
C TYR A 97 16.91 1.83 10.63
N ASN A 98 16.64 2.20 11.89
CA ASN A 98 16.85 3.55 12.43
C ASN A 98 16.07 4.70 11.72
N PHE A 99 14.90 4.40 11.16
CA PHE A 99 14.04 5.40 10.49
C PHE A 99 13.08 6.13 11.43
N LEU A 100 12.91 5.70 12.69
CA LEU A 100 11.98 6.33 13.64
C LEU A 100 12.23 7.83 13.86
N ASN A 101 13.49 8.27 13.83
CA ASN A 101 13.83 9.70 13.96
C ASN A 101 13.30 10.55 12.79
N ARG A 102 13.11 9.94 11.62
CA ARG A 102 12.61 10.60 10.39
C ARG A 102 11.09 10.48 10.28
N LEU A 103 10.54 9.35 10.68
CA LEU A 103 9.10 9.07 10.60
C LEU A 103 8.30 9.70 11.75
N GLY A 104 8.89 9.75 12.95
CA GLY A 104 8.16 10.06 14.18
C GLY A 104 7.37 8.85 14.70
N ARG A 105 6.40 9.09 15.58
CA ARG A 105 5.55 8.04 16.16
C ARG A 105 4.47 7.59 15.16
N GLN A 106 4.15 6.29 15.14
CA GLN A 106 3.09 5.67 14.32
C GLN A 106 1.80 6.50 14.30
N ARG A 107 1.28 6.86 15.47
CA ARG A 107 0.06 7.68 15.60
C ARG A 107 0.05 9.00 14.81
N ILE A 108 1.23 9.57 14.51
CA ILE A 108 1.34 10.83 13.77
C ILE A 108 1.13 10.52 12.29
N TRP A 109 1.97 9.66 11.72
CA TRP A 109 1.93 9.41 10.28
C TRP A 109 0.77 8.50 9.86
N LYS A 110 0.23 7.66 10.76
CA LYS A 110 -0.92 6.80 10.47
C LYS A 110 -2.12 7.61 10.00
N ASN A 111 -2.46 8.68 10.72
CA ASN A 111 -3.62 9.52 10.39
C ASN A 111 -3.43 10.31 9.08
N ASP A 112 -2.18 10.65 8.75
CA ASP A 112 -1.84 11.51 7.62
C ASP A 112 -1.57 10.71 6.33
N LEU A 113 -1.03 9.50 6.46
CA LEU A 113 -0.47 8.71 5.35
C LEU A 113 -1.18 7.38 5.11
N ILE A 114 -2.05 6.93 6.01
CA ILE A 114 -2.78 5.66 5.86
C ILE A 114 -4.27 5.94 5.70
N LYS A 115 -4.91 5.24 4.76
CA LYS A 115 -6.36 5.24 4.56
C LYS A 115 -6.87 3.84 4.36
N ASN A 116 -8.11 3.60 4.78
CA ASN A 116 -8.78 2.32 4.66
C ASN A 116 -10.03 2.51 3.79
N TYR A 117 -10.28 1.57 2.88
CA TYR A 117 -11.42 1.58 1.98
C TYR A 117 -12.04 0.20 1.85
N ASN A 118 -13.34 0.14 1.56
CA ASN A 118 -13.94 -1.05 0.99
C ASN A 118 -13.61 -1.11 -0.50
N GLU A 119 -13.48 -2.31 -1.07
CA GLU A 119 -13.20 -2.46 -2.50
C GLU A 119 -14.29 -1.78 -3.37
N GLU A 120 -15.55 -1.82 -2.93
CA GLU A 120 -16.68 -1.20 -3.66
C GLU A 120 -16.65 0.33 -3.71
N GLU A 121 -15.85 0.99 -2.87
CA GLU A 121 -15.71 2.44 -2.82
C GLU A 121 -14.67 2.95 -3.83
N ILE A 122 -13.82 2.05 -4.35
CA ILE A 122 -12.69 2.41 -5.19
C ILE A 122 -13.12 2.62 -6.63
N ASN A 123 -12.75 3.78 -7.15
CA ASN A 123 -12.91 4.17 -8.54
C ASN A 123 -11.74 5.07 -8.96
N GLU A 124 -11.73 5.56 -10.20
CA GLU A 124 -10.62 6.38 -10.74
C GLU A 124 -10.32 7.66 -9.96
N THR A 125 -11.27 8.22 -9.20
CA THR A 125 -11.02 9.44 -8.38
C THR A 125 -10.08 9.18 -7.21
N ILE A 126 -9.87 7.91 -6.83
CA ILE A 126 -9.06 7.54 -5.67
C ILE A 126 -7.65 8.16 -5.73
N PHE A 127 -7.05 8.24 -6.92
CA PHE A 127 -5.68 8.73 -7.10
C PHE A 127 -5.53 10.20 -6.73
N GLU A 128 -6.57 11.02 -6.94
CA GLU A 128 -6.58 12.42 -6.55
C GLU A 128 -6.80 12.58 -5.03
N GLU A 129 -7.57 11.69 -4.41
CA GLU A 129 -7.87 11.71 -2.98
C GLU A 129 -6.68 11.31 -2.10
N ILE A 130 -5.85 10.40 -2.61
CA ILE A 130 -4.73 9.81 -1.87
C ILE A 130 -3.41 10.53 -2.12
N ILE A 131 -3.35 11.57 -2.95
CA ILE A 131 -2.12 12.33 -3.17
C ILE A 131 -1.63 12.96 -1.85
N THR A 132 -0.32 13.07 -1.68
CA THR A 132 0.27 13.74 -0.51
C THR A 132 0.55 15.21 -0.78
N ASP A 133 0.17 16.08 0.17
CA ASP A 133 0.12 17.52 -0.04
C ASP A 133 1.43 18.26 0.32
N SER A 134 2.38 17.59 0.97
CA SER A 134 3.64 18.21 1.42
C SER A 134 4.87 17.36 1.14
N GLU A 135 6.01 18.01 0.93
CA GLU A 135 7.31 17.35 0.75
C GLU A 135 7.72 16.50 1.96
N GLU A 136 7.29 16.89 3.16
CA GLU A 136 7.49 16.09 4.37
C GLU A 136 6.70 14.77 4.30
N MET A 137 5.43 14.83 3.92
CA MET A 137 4.58 13.65 3.76
C MET A 137 5.08 12.73 2.66
N LYS A 138 5.49 13.27 1.50
CA LYS A 138 6.11 12.51 0.40
C LYS A 138 7.34 11.75 0.88
N ARG A 139 8.24 12.42 1.61
CA ARG A 139 9.45 11.79 2.17
C ARG A 139 9.08 10.67 3.14
N LYS A 140 8.12 10.89 4.04
CA LYS A 140 7.70 9.88 5.01
C LYS A 140 7.05 8.68 4.32
N VAL A 141 6.12 8.89 3.40
CA VAL A 141 5.42 7.78 2.74
C VAL A 141 6.37 6.96 1.89
N ASN A 142 7.30 7.59 1.18
CA ASN A 142 8.31 6.86 0.40
C ASN A 142 9.26 6.04 1.29
N ILE A 143 9.58 6.50 2.52
CA ILE A 143 10.30 5.66 3.50
C ILE A 143 9.44 4.45 3.89
N LEU A 144 8.17 4.64 4.22
CA LEU A 144 7.27 3.54 4.61
C LEU A 144 7.15 2.50 3.47
N ILE A 145 6.97 2.96 2.22
CA ILE A 145 6.95 2.10 1.04
C ILE A 145 8.24 1.30 0.93
N SER A 146 9.41 1.94 1.01
CA SER A 146 10.72 1.28 0.99
C SER A 146 10.85 0.17 2.03
N LEU A 147 10.35 0.40 3.25
CA LEU A 147 10.39 -0.60 4.32
C LEU A 147 9.44 -1.77 4.07
N LEU A 148 8.28 -1.53 3.45
CA LEU A 148 7.32 -2.58 3.08
C LEU A 148 7.83 -3.46 1.94
N ILE A 149 8.54 -2.88 0.95
CA ILE A 149 9.01 -3.63 -0.23
C ILE A 149 10.48 -4.09 -0.12
N GLY A 150 11.24 -3.54 0.83
CA GLY A 150 12.64 -3.90 1.09
C GLY A 150 13.67 -3.29 0.15
N VAL A 151 13.47 -2.04 -0.30
CA VAL A 151 14.38 -1.30 -1.21
C VAL A 151 14.92 0.00 -0.63
#